data_AF-A0A848U8E5-F1
#
_entry.id   AF-A0A848U8E5-F1
#
_cell.length_a   1.000
_cell.length_b   1.000
_cell.length_c   1.000
_cell.angle_alpha   90.00
_cell.angle_beta   90.00
_cell.angle_gamma   90.00
#
_symmetry.space_group_name_H-M   'P 1'
#
loop_
_entity.id
_entity.type
_entity.pdbx_description
1 polymer ?
#
loop_
_entity_poly.entity_id
_entity_poly.type
_entity_poly.pdbx_seq_one_letter_code
_entity_poly.pdbx_strand_id
1 'polypeptide(L)'
;MVNEHTEKLNYTLQLAIARECVRMALANARNPIVSTKFSEESAIFLHLASQIRPGVDVIWVDTGYNTRDTVAFSRELVGRLDISLHVFEPENHTITMPPALDDPEHAEFSRQVKIEPFQRALRSLQADVWLSSIRRYQSNHRRNLTSFQTQSDGLLKVSPLLDWTPGTLARYRQEHELPLGPACFDPTKGEPFRECGLHLDRVG
;
A
#
# COMPACT_ATOMS: atom_id res chain seq x y z
N MET A 1 -9.00 -16.67 -28.16
CA MET A 1 -9.41 -15.26 -28.05
C MET A 1 -10.35 -15.16 -26.88
N VAL A 2 -9.99 -14.41 -25.83
CA VAL A 2 -10.90 -14.16 -24.70
C VAL A 2 -11.96 -13.16 -25.18
N ASN A 3 -13.22 -13.38 -24.82
CA ASN A 3 -14.34 -12.54 -25.23
C ASN A 3 -14.32 -11.21 -24.45
N GLU A 4 -14.26 -10.07 -25.14
CA GLU A 4 -14.25 -8.72 -24.56
C GLU A 4 -15.42 -8.49 -23.59
N HIS A 5 -16.58 -9.09 -23.88
CA HIS A 5 -17.74 -9.05 -22.98
C HIS A 5 -17.44 -9.72 -21.64
N THR A 6 -16.82 -10.89 -21.66
CA THR A 6 -16.43 -11.63 -20.44
C THR A 6 -15.39 -10.86 -19.64
N GLU A 7 -14.40 -10.23 -20.29
CA GLU A 7 -13.40 -9.40 -19.60
C GLU A 7 -14.04 -8.20 -18.91
N LYS A 8 -14.99 -7.53 -19.57
CA LYS A 8 -15.75 -6.42 -18.99
C LYS A 8 -16.57 -6.86 -17.77
N LEU A 9 -17.23 -8.02 -17.83
CA LEU A 9 -17.98 -8.56 -16.70
C LEU A 9 -17.07 -8.91 -15.52
N ASN A 10 -15.95 -9.59 -15.77
CA ASN A 10 -14.97 -9.93 -14.73
C ASN A 10 -14.39 -8.68 -14.07
N TYR A 11 -14.03 -7.66 -14.86
CA TYR A 11 -13.58 -6.37 -14.35
C TYR A 11 -14.65 -5.70 -13.47
N THR A 12 -15.90 -5.65 -13.94
CA THR A 12 -17.01 -5.04 -13.20
C THR A 12 -17.21 -5.73 -11.85
N LEU A 13 -17.16 -7.06 -11.82
CA LEU A 13 -17.25 -7.84 -10.59
C LEU A 13 -16.08 -7.56 -9.64
N GLN A 14 -14.84 -7.59 -10.14
CA GLN A 14 -13.64 -7.31 -9.33
C GLN A 14 -13.64 -5.90 -8.75
N LEU A 15 -14.11 -4.91 -9.52
CA LEU A 15 -14.26 -3.53 -9.04
C LEU A 15 -15.36 -3.42 -7.97
N ALA A 16 -16.50 -4.09 -8.16
CA ALA A 16 -17.57 -4.12 -7.17
C ALA A 16 -17.09 -4.76 -5.86
N ILE A 17 -16.40 -5.90 -5.93
CA ILE A 17 -15.82 -6.58 -4.76
C ILE A 17 -14.84 -5.65 -4.03
N ALA A 18 -13.89 -5.02 -4.73
CA ALA A 18 -12.93 -4.13 -4.10
C ALA A 18 -13.59 -2.93 -3.42
N ARG A 19 -14.57 -2.29 -4.08
CA ARG A 19 -15.33 -1.18 -3.50
C ARG A 19 -16.11 -1.61 -2.26
N GLU A 20 -16.76 -2.77 -2.32
CA GLU A 20 -17.52 -3.28 -1.18
C GLU A 20 -16.61 -3.70 -0.03
N CYS A 21 -15.45 -4.31 -0.29
CA CYS A 21 -14.46 -4.59 0.74
C CYS A 21 -14.04 -3.32 1.51
N VAL A 22 -13.79 -2.23 0.78
CA VAL A 22 -13.47 -0.93 1.41
C VAL A 22 -14.67 -0.40 2.20
N ARG A 23 -15.89 -0.41 1.62
CA ARG A 23 -17.10 0.05 2.33
C ARG A 23 -17.35 -0.72 3.62
N MET A 24 -17.26 -2.05 3.58
CA MET A 24 -17.42 -2.91 4.74
C MET A 24 -16.38 -2.60 5.83
N ALA A 25 -15.12 -2.42 5.44
CA ALA A 25 -14.04 -2.06 6.36
C ALA A 25 -14.29 -0.71 7.04
N LEU A 26 -14.78 0.28 6.27
CA LEU A 26 -14.98 1.64 6.75
C LEU A 26 -16.27 1.83 7.56
N ALA A 27 -17.24 0.92 7.46
CA ALA A 27 -18.55 1.06 8.10
C ALA A 27 -18.49 1.26 9.62
N ASN A 28 -17.48 0.68 10.29
CA ASN A 28 -17.25 0.81 11.72
C ASN A 28 -15.89 1.41 12.07
N ALA A 29 -15.14 1.89 11.07
CA ALA A 29 -13.81 2.45 11.28
C ALA A 29 -13.89 3.87 11.85
N ARG A 30 -13.21 4.09 12.97
CA ARG A 30 -13.04 5.42 13.57
C ARG A 30 -11.89 6.14 12.89
N ASN A 31 -10.73 5.47 12.79
CA ASN A 31 -9.48 6.03 12.28
C ASN A 31 -8.88 5.13 11.19
N PRO A 32 -9.56 4.97 10.04
CA PRO A 32 -9.03 4.17 8.94
C PRO A 32 -7.88 4.90 8.25
N ILE A 33 -6.82 4.16 7.97
CA ILE A 33 -5.68 4.65 7.22
C ILE A 33 -5.48 3.85 5.93
N VAL A 34 -4.79 4.46 4.97
CA VAL A 34 -4.26 3.80 3.77
C VAL A 34 -2.74 3.91 3.81
N SER A 35 -2.00 2.84 3.54
CA SER A 35 -0.54 2.95 3.37
C SER A 35 -0.15 3.01 1.89
N THR A 36 0.80 3.87 1.52
CA THR A 36 1.35 3.93 0.16
C THR A 36 2.87 4.08 0.17
N LYS A 37 3.47 3.70 -0.95
CA LYS A 37 4.89 3.96 -1.27
C LYS A 37 5.08 4.85 -2.50
N PHE A 38 3.98 5.40 -3.03
CA PHE A 38 3.98 6.21 -4.26
C PHE A 38 4.71 5.55 -5.45
N SER A 39 4.47 4.25 -5.64
CA SER A 39 4.98 3.49 -6.79
C SER A 39 4.06 3.62 -8.01
N GLU A 40 4.49 3.04 -9.14
CA GLU A 40 3.75 2.92 -10.41
C GLU A 40 2.22 2.79 -10.28
N GLU A 41 1.74 1.89 -9.41
CA GLU A 41 0.31 1.55 -9.28
C GLU A 41 -0.37 2.24 -8.08
N SER A 42 0.32 3.13 -7.35
CA SER A 42 -0.21 3.77 -6.14
C SER A 42 -1.43 4.67 -6.43
N ALA A 43 -1.47 5.32 -7.60
CA ALA A 43 -2.59 6.17 -7.99
C ALA A 43 -3.93 5.41 -7.99
N ILE A 44 -3.91 4.14 -8.41
CA ILE A 44 -5.12 3.31 -8.53
C ILE A 44 -5.78 3.12 -7.17
N PHE A 45 -5.00 2.68 -6.17
CA PHE A 45 -5.57 2.38 -4.85
C PHE A 45 -5.94 3.65 -4.09
N LEU A 46 -5.11 4.69 -4.16
CA LEU A 46 -5.40 5.99 -3.54
C LEU A 46 -6.66 6.61 -4.13
N HIS A 47 -6.82 6.55 -5.45
CA HIS A 47 -8.04 7.00 -6.11
C HIS A 47 -9.25 6.19 -5.63
N LEU A 48 -9.19 4.85 -5.67
CA LEU A 48 -10.31 4.01 -5.21
C LEU A 48 -10.71 4.30 -3.75
N ALA A 49 -9.74 4.45 -2.85
CA ALA A 49 -10.00 4.75 -1.45
C ALA A 49 -10.60 6.16 -1.26
N SER A 50 -10.03 7.19 -1.88
CA SER A 50 -10.51 8.57 -1.79
C SER A 50 -11.93 8.76 -2.36
N GLN A 51 -12.31 8.00 -3.39
CA GLN A 51 -13.68 8.01 -3.92
C GLN A 51 -14.72 7.47 -2.93
N ILE A 52 -14.31 6.60 -2.01
CA ILE A 52 -15.22 6.00 -1.00
C ILE A 52 -15.18 6.79 0.30
N ARG A 53 -14.00 7.27 0.70
CA ARG A 53 -13.78 8.14 1.85
C ARG A 53 -12.93 9.34 1.43
N PRO A 54 -13.57 10.44 1.01
CA PRO A 54 -12.88 11.70 0.76
C PRO A 54 -12.11 12.15 2.01
N GLY A 55 -10.89 12.66 1.83
CA GLY A 55 -10.00 13.04 2.92
C GLY A 55 -9.44 11.88 3.73
N VAL A 56 -9.44 10.65 3.21
CA VAL A 56 -8.85 9.48 3.91
C VAL A 56 -7.40 9.73 4.28
N ASP A 57 -7.01 9.35 5.49
CA ASP A 57 -5.65 9.46 5.96
C ASP A 57 -4.73 8.46 5.25
N VAL A 58 -3.68 8.98 4.63
CA VAL A 58 -2.70 8.21 3.88
C VAL A 58 -1.37 8.29 4.62
N ILE A 59 -0.84 7.15 5.06
CA ILE A 59 0.51 7.04 5.60
C ILE A 59 1.49 6.78 4.46
N TRP A 60 2.54 7.59 4.40
CA TRP A 60 3.74 7.30 3.64
C TRP A 60 4.96 7.32 4.56
N VAL A 61 5.76 6.25 4.51
CA VAL A 61 7.06 6.22 5.16
C VAL A 61 8.10 6.74 4.17
N ASP A 62 8.59 7.95 4.41
CA ASP A 62 9.74 8.48 3.67
C ASP A 62 11.01 7.91 4.29
N THR A 63 11.56 6.88 3.64
CA THR A 63 12.75 6.18 4.12
C THR A 63 14.03 7.00 3.93
N GLY A 64 13.96 8.12 3.21
CA GLY A 64 15.13 8.86 2.71
C GLY A 64 15.70 8.32 1.40
N TYR A 65 15.33 7.10 0.98
CA TYR A 65 15.81 6.47 -0.26
C TYR A 65 14.88 6.70 -1.46
N ASN A 66 13.82 7.49 -1.29
CA ASN A 66 12.88 7.80 -2.36
C ASN A 66 13.54 8.64 -3.47
N THR A 67 13.20 8.36 -4.72
CA THR A 67 13.71 9.15 -5.84
C THR A 67 13.00 10.51 -5.89
N ARG A 68 13.61 11.49 -6.58
CA ARG A 68 12.96 12.78 -6.84
C ARG A 68 11.64 12.61 -7.57
N ASP A 69 11.55 11.62 -8.46
CA ASP A 69 10.32 11.32 -9.20
C ASP A 69 9.23 10.80 -8.25
N THR A 70 9.56 9.95 -7.27
CA THR A 70 8.58 9.47 -6.26
C THR A 70 8.03 10.64 -5.44
N VAL A 71 8.89 11.58 -5.05
CA VAL A 71 8.48 12.79 -4.31
C VAL A 71 7.63 13.72 -5.18
N ALA A 72 7.97 13.88 -6.46
CA ALA A 72 7.16 14.67 -7.38
C ALA A 72 5.78 14.03 -7.60
N PHE A 73 5.74 12.72 -7.78
CA PHE A 73 4.50 11.95 -7.95
C PHE A 73 3.62 11.98 -6.71
N SER A 74 4.19 11.95 -5.50
CA SER A 74 3.39 12.08 -4.27
C SER A 74 2.69 13.44 -4.19
N ARG A 75 3.40 14.52 -4.53
CA ARG A 75 2.81 15.88 -4.61
C ARG A 75 1.73 15.98 -5.67
N GLU A 76 1.94 15.38 -6.85
CA GLU A 76 0.92 15.31 -7.91
C GLU A 76 -0.34 14.63 -7.41
N LEU A 77 -0.22 13.45 -6.78
CA LEU A 77 -1.39 12.72 -6.28
C LEU A 77 -2.10 13.43 -5.14
N VAL A 78 -1.38 14.09 -4.23
CA VAL A 78 -1.99 14.90 -3.17
C VAL A 78 -2.75 16.10 -3.75
N GLY A 79 -2.26 16.71 -4.83
CA GLY A 79 -2.97 17.79 -5.52
C GLY A 79 -4.17 17.33 -6.35
N ARG A 80 -4.20 16.06 -6.76
CA ARG A 80 -5.23 15.49 -7.65
C ARG A 80 -6.32 14.71 -6.93
N LEU A 81 -6.02 14.11 -5.78
CA LEU A 81 -6.91 13.22 -5.03
C LEU A 81 -7.29 13.87 -3.69
N ASP A 82 -8.50 13.61 -3.22
CA ASP A 82 -8.96 14.06 -1.91
C ASP A 82 -8.44 13.13 -0.81
N ILE A 83 -7.17 13.32 -0.42
CA ILE A 83 -6.44 12.54 0.57
C ILE A 83 -5.71 13.42 1.59
N SER A 84 -5.58 12.92 2.82
CA SER A 84 -4.84 13.56 3.90
C SER A 84 -3.50 12.83 4.10
N LEU A 85 -2.41 13.38 3.55
CA LEU A 85 -1.09 12.72 3.58
C LEU A 85 -0.36 12.98 4.91
N HIS A 86 0.01 11.89 5.59
CA HIS A 86 0.88 11.87 6.76
C HIS A 86 2.22 11.22 6.41
N VAL A 87 3.29 12.00 6.49
CA VAL A 87 4.65 11.54 6.21
C VAL A 87 5.34 11.18 7.51
N PHE A 88 5.88 9.96 7.58
CA PHE A 88 6.67 9.49 8.72
C PHE A 88 8.07 9.12 8.26
N GLU A 89 9.06 9.63 8.99
CA GLU A 89 10.48 9.40 8.71
C GLU A 89 11.11 8.54 9.82
N PRO A 90 12.16 7.78 9.50
CA PRO A 90 13.00 7.10 10.49
C PRO A 90 13.58 8.06 11.53
N GLU A 91 13.49 7.69 12.81
CA GLU A 91 14.18 8.45 13.88
C GLU A 91 15.70 8.24 13.78
N ASN A 92 16.47 9.33 13.79
CA ASN A 92 17.94 9.31 13.81
C ASN A 92 18.60 8.51 12.66
N HIS A 93 17.99 8.48 11.48
CA HIS A 93 18.56 7.78 10.33
C HIS A 93 19.52 8.66 9.53
N THR A 94 20.71 8.12 9.27
CA THR A 94 21.63 8.64 8.26
C THR A 94 21.54 7.70 7.06
N ILE A 95 21.36 8.26 5.86
CA ILE A 95 21.32 7.47 4.63
C ILE A 95 22.67 6.78 4.42
N THR A 96 22.67 5.46 4.46
CA THR A 96 23.82 4.59 4.21
C THR A 96 23.52 3.62 3.07
N MET A 97 24.52 2.85 2.61
CA MET A 97 24.24 1.72 1.73
C MET A 97 23.42 0.67 2.49
N PRO A 98 22.29 0.17 1.97
CA PRO A 98 21.53 -0.88 2.62
C PRO A 98 22.39 -2.15 2.84
N PRO A 99 22.36 -2.77 4.04
CA PRO A 99 23.03 -4.04 4.27
C PRO A 99 22.51 -5.15 3.36
N ALA A 100 23.38 -6.10 3.02
CA ALA A 100 23.01 -7.28 2.24
C ALA A 100 21.93 -8.10 2.95
N LEU A 101 21.14 -8.88 2.21
CA LEU A 101 19.97 -9.60 2.75
C LEU A 101 20.33 -10.66 3.80
N ASP A 102 21.55 -11.20 3.74
CA ASP A 102 22.13 -12.20 4.64
C ASP A 102 22.93 -11.58 5.79
N ASP A 103 23.09 -10.25 5.79
CA ASP A 103 23.72 -9.50 6.87
C ASP A 103 22.78 -9.48 8.09
N PRO A 104 23.25 -9.84 9.30
CA PRO A 104 22.47 -9.72 10.54
C PRO A 104 21.91 -8.31 10.77
N GLU A 105 22.60 -7.27 10.30
CA GLU A 105 22.18 -5.88 10.43
C GLU A 105 21.00 -5.51 9.51
N HIS A 106 20.68 -6.34 8.50
CA HIS A 106 19.57 -6.05 7.57
C HIS A 106 18.20 -6.00 8.26
N ALA A 107 18.02 -6.83 9.29
CA ALA A 107 16.79 -6.86 10.07
C ALA A 107 16.60 -5.55 10.85
N GLU A 108 17.66 -5.08 11.50
CA GLU A 108 17.66 -3.83 12.26
C GLU A 108 17.53 -2.62 11.34
N PHE A 109 18.24 -2.63 10.20
CA PHE A 109 18.08 -1.62 9.15
C PHE A 109 16.62 -1.53 8.68
N SER A 110 16.01 -2.66 8.31
CA SER A 110 14.60 -2.72 7.89
C SER A 110 13.64 -2.23 8.97
N ARG A 111 13.95 -2.54 10.24
CA ARG A 111 13.18 -2.07 11.38
C ARG A 111 13.23 -0.56 11.48
N GLN A 112 14.42 0.04 11.48
CA GLN A 112 14.62 1.48 11.63
C GLN A 112 14.06 2.27 10.46
N VAL A 113 14.31 1.85 9.22
CA VAL A 113 13.97 2.66 8.04
C VAL A 113 12.50 2.57 7.64
N LYS A 114 11.78 1.54 8.09
CA LYS A 114 10.45 1.23 7.55
C LYS A 114 9.43 0.73 8.56
N ILE A 115 9.79 -0.28 9.36
CA ILE A 115 8.82 -0.93 10.25
C ILE A 115 8.48 -0.02 11.44
N GLU A 116 9.48 0.52 12.13
CA GLU A 116 9.29 1.44 13.26
C GLU A 116 8.48 2.67 12.85
N PRO A 117 8.83 3.41 11.77
CA PRO A 117 8.10 4.64 11.43
C PRO A 117 6.65 4.34 11.06
N PHE A 118 6.40 3.23 10.36
CA PHE A 118 5.03 2.82 10.06
C PHE A 118 4.24 2.45 11.31
N GLN A 119 4.84 1.69 12.24
CA GLN A 119 4.17 1.33 13.49
C GLN A 119 3.89 2.57 14.35
N ARG A 120 4.82 3.53 14.39
CA ARG A 120 4.62 4.82 15.04
C ARG A 120 3.52 5.63 14.37
N ALA A 121 3.41 5.60 13.04
CA ALA A 121 2.32 6.22 12.31
C ALA A 121 0.95 5.64 12.71
N LEU A 122 0.84 4.32 12.75
CA LEU A 122 -0.40 3.64 13.18
C LEU A 122 -0.80 4.04 14.60
N ARG A 123 0.15 4.10 15.55
CA ARG A 123 -0.12 4.53 16.93
C ARG A 123 -0.51 6.00 17.02
N SER A 124 0.19 6.87 16.30
CA SER A 124 -0.02 8.32 16.34
C SER A 124 -1.40 8.71 15.78
N LEU A 125 -1.85 8.00 14.74
CA LEU A 125 -3.17 8.16 14.14
C LEU A 125 -4.26 7.31 14.81
N GLN A 126 -3.89 6.55 15.85
CA GLN A 126 -4.80 5.64 16.56
C GLN A 126 -5.58 4.71 15.61
N ALA A 127 -4.88 4.18 14.61
CA ALA A 127 -5.48 3.46 13.50
C ALA A 127 -6.17 2.16 13.97
N ASP A 128 -7.42 1.96 13.54
CA ASP A 128 -8.21 0.75 13.81
C ASP A 128 -8.43 -0.09 12.55
N VAL A 129 -8.34 0.53 11.37
CA VAL A 129 -8.36 -0.14 10.06
C VAL A 129 -7.19 0.30 9.21
N TRP A 130 -6.47 -0.66 8.62
CA TRP A 130 -5.39 -0.43 7.67
C TRP A 130 -5.76 -0.99 6.28
N LEU A 131 -6.02 -0.08 5.34
CA LEU A 131 -6.19 -0.39 3.93
C LEU A 131 -4.82 -0.49 3.22
N SER A 132 -4.56 -1.62 2.57
CA SER A 132 -3.32 -1.92 1.85
C SER A 132 -3.56 -2.28 0.38
N SER A 133 -2.65 -1.84 -0.49
CA SER A 133 -2.70 -2.09 -1.93
C SER A 133 -2.01 -3.40 -2.35
N ILE A 134 -1.80 -4.37 -1.45
CA ILE A 134 -1.09 -5.60 -1.79
C ILE A 134 -1.90 -6.51 -2.72
N ARG A 135 -1.20 -7.27 -3.56
CA ARG A 135 -1.75 -8.27 -4.48
C ARG A 135 -1.12 -9.62 -4.27
N ARG A 136 -1.90 -10.68 -4.52
CA ARG A 136 -1.52 -12.09 -4.33
C ARG A 136 -0.28 -12.47 -5.14
N TYR A 137 -0.15 -11.98 -6.35
CA TYR A 137 0.96 -12.32 -7.26
C TYR A 137 2.30 -11.62 -6.91
N GLN A 138 2.31 -10.65 -6.00
CA GLN A 138 3.51 -9.84 -5.73
C GLN A 138 4.56 -10.54 -4.86
N SER A 139 4.18 -11.61 -4.16
CA SER A 139 5.09 -12.41 -3.34
C SER A 139 4.52 -13.82 -3.15
N ASN A 140 5.39 -14.77 -2.78
CA ASN A 140 4.93 -16.11 -2.44
C ASN A 140 4.15 -16.15 -1.11
N HIS A 141 4.48 -15.28 -0.16
CA HIS A 141 3.81 -15.19 1.14
C HIS A 141 2.35 -14.72 1.01
N ARG A 142 2.04 -13.89 0.00
CA ARG A 142 0.68 -13.36 -0.22
C ARG A 142 -0.30 -14.39 -0.78
N ARG A 143 0.18 -15.53 -1.29
CA ARG A 143 -0.63 -16.52 -2.02
C ARG A 143 -1.82 -17.06 -1.23
N ASN A 144 -1.71 -17.13 0.09
CA ASN A 144 -2.74 -17.71 0.95
C ASN A 144 -3.49 -16.66 1.78
N LEU A 145 -3.26 -15.37 1.52
CA LEU A 145 -3.94 -14.31 2.27
C LEU A 145 -5.41 -14.16 1.88
N THR A 146 -6.19 -13.67 2.83
CA THR A 146 -7.57 -13.21 2.65
C THR A 146 -7.62 -11.68 2.64
N SER A 147 -8.69 -11.12 2.07
CA SER A 147 -8.86 -9.66 1.97
C SER A 147 -8.99 -9.00 3.34
N PHE A 148 -9.48 -9.70 4.37
CA PHE A 148 -9.59 -9.20 5.74
C PHE A 148 -8.73 -10.07 6.66
N GLN A 149 -7.90 -9.42 7.48
CA GLN A 149 -7.01 -10.05 8.44
C GLN A 149 -6.97 -9.19 9.71
N THR A 150 -7.27 -9.78 10.86
CA THR A 150 -7.09 -9.11 12.15
C THR A 150 -5.67 -9.36 12.63
N GLN A 151 -4.93 -8.29 12.89
CA GLN A 151 -3.59 -8.37 13.49
C GLN A 151 -3.69 -8.71 14.98
N SER A 152 -2.58 -9.17 15.56
CA SER A 152 -2.47 -9.52 16.99
C SER A 152 -2.86 -8.39 17.94
N ASP A 153 -2.63 -7.14 17.53
CA ASP A 153 -2.96 -5.92 18.27
C ASP A 153 -4.40 -5.42 18.03
N GLY A 154 -5.21 -6.19 17.30
CA GLY A 154 -6.60 -5.88 16.99
C GLY A 154 -6.81 -4.99 15.76
N LEU A 155 -5.74 -4.49 15.12
CA LEU A 155 -5.83 -3.70 13.89
C LEU A 155 -6.42 -4.56 12.76
N LEU A 156 -7.50 -4.08 12.13
CA LEU A 156 -8.07 -4.75 10.96
C LEU A 156 -7.29 -4.34 9.70
N LYS A 157 -6.49 -5.26 9.18
CA LYS A 157 -5.80 -5.09 7.90
C LYS A 157 -6.68 -5.58 6.76
N VAL A 158 -6.85 -4.73 5.75
CA VAL A 158 -7.71 -5.00 4.59
C VAL A 158 -6.92 -4.81 3.30
N SER A 159 -7.06 -5.78 2.39
CA SER A 159 -6.39 -5.80 1.08
C SER A 159 -7.44 -5.90 -0.03
N PRO A 160 -8.11 -4.79 -0.42
CA PRO A 160 -9.25 -4.83 -1.35
C PRO A 160 -8.86 -5.25 -2.78
N LEU A 161 -7.61 -5.01 -3.16
CA LEU A 161 -7.10 -5.32 -4.49
C LEU A 161 -6.41 -6.69 -4.56
N LEU A 162 -6.55 -7.55 -3.54
CA LEU A 162 -5.73 -8.75 -3.37
C LEU A 162 -5.70 -9.65 -4.61
N ASP A 163 -6.85 -9.80 -5.28
CA ASP A 163 -7.02 -10.66 -6.46
C ASP A 163 -7.04 -9.88 -7.79
N TRP A 164 -6.76 -8.57 -7.77
CA TRP A 164 -6.66 -7.79 -9.00
C TRP A 164 -5.43 -8.22 -9.81
N THR A 165 -5.63 -8.37 -11.12
CA THR A 165 -4.56 -8.69 -12.08
C THR A 165 -3.94 -7.42 -12.67
N PRO A 166 -2.76 -7.49 -13.31
CA PRO A 166 -2.20 -6.36 -14.05
C PRO A 166 -3.17 -5.77 -15.09
N GLY A 167 -3.95 -6.61 -15.78
CA GLY A 167 -4.99 -6.15 -16.71
C GLY A 167 -6.12 -5.38 -16.03
N THR A 168 -6.53 -5.80 -14.83
CA THR A 168 -7.55 -5.10 -14.02
C THR A 168 -7.05 -3.71 -13.62
N LEU A 169 -5.79 -3.62 -13.16
CA LEU A 169 -5.13 -2.36 -12.80
C LEU A 169 -5.02 -1.42 -14.00
N ALA A 170 -4.54 -1.94 -15.14
CA ALA A 170 -4.40 -1.17 -16.37
C ALA A 170 -5.75 -0.58 -16.84
N ARG A 171 -6.81 -1.39 -16.79
CA ARG A 171 -8.16 -0.97 -17.15
C ARG A 171 -8.68 0.13 -16.22
N TYR A 172 -8.56 -0.04 -14.91
CA TYR A 172 -8.97 0.98 -13.93
C TYR A 172 -8.20 2.28 -14.11
N ARG A 173 -6.88 2.20 -14.30
CA ARG A 173 -6.02 3.36 -14.54
C ARG A 173 -6.45 4.12 -15.79
N GLN A 174 -6.74 3.42 -16.88
CA GLN A 174 -7.18 4.03 -18.14
C GLN A 174 -8.57 4.67 -18.01
N GLU A 175 -9.51 3.98 -17.38
CA GLU A 175 -10.89 4.47 -17.16
C GLU A 175 -10.93 5.78 -16.35
N HIS A 176 -10.01 5.93 -15.39
CA HIS A 176 -9.93 7.10 -14.52
C HIS A 176 -8.79 8.07 -14.88
N GLU A 177 -8.15 7.86 -16.04
CA GLU A 177 -7.06 8.70 -16.55
C GLU A 177 -5.93 8.95 -15.54
N LEU A 178 -5.64 7.95 -14.71
CA LEU A 178 -4.72 8.09 -13.58
C LEU A 178 -3.25 8.10 -14.07
N PRO A 179 -2.40 8.93 -13.46
CA PRO A 179 -1.01 9.02 -13.85
C PRO A 179 -0.28 7.74 -13.45
N LEU A 180 0.71 7.34 -14.26
CA LEU A 180 1.58 6.22 -13.92
C LEU A 180 2.71 6.74 -13.03
N GLY A 181 2.91 6.13 -11.88
CA GLY A 181 4.01 6.49 -10.99
C GLY A 181 5.37 6.02 -11.49
N PRO A 182 6.46 6.47 -10.85
CA PRO A 182 7.80 5.97 -11.13
C PRO A 182 8.04 4.59 -10.52
N ALA A 183 9.08 3.92 -11.00
CA ALA A 183 9.65 2.77 -10.31
C ALA A 183 10.14 3.21 -8.92
N CYS A 184 9.58 2.60 -7.88
CA CYS A 184 9.95 2.90 -6.50
C CYS A 184 11.07 1.96 -6.05
N PHE A 185 12.19 2.55 -5.61
CA PHE A 185 13.24 1.81 -4.91
C PHE A 185 12.79 1.50 -3.48
N ASP A 186 12.94 0.25 -3.06
CA ASP A 186 12.61 -0.20 -1.70
C ASP A 186 13.89 -0.75 -1.05
N PRO A 187 14.53 0.01 -0.13
CA PRO A 187 15.86 -0.32 0.39
C PRO A 187 15.84 -1.61 1.23
N THR A 188 14.67 -2.08 1.66
CA THR A 188 14.53 -3.29 2.49
C THR A 188 14.16 -4.53 1.69
N LYS A 189 13.84 -4.40 0.39
CA LYS A 189 13.24 -5.52 -0.35
C LYS A 189 14.28 -6.45 -0.95
N GLY A 190 15.42 -5.92 -1.39
CA GLY A 190 16.58 -6.63 -1.97
C GLY A 190 16.30 -7.44 -3.25
N GLU A 191 15.18 -8.16 -3.29
CA GLU A 191 14.66 -8.98 -4.37
C GLU A 191 13.18 -8.67 -4.67
N PRO A 192 12.73 -8.79 -5.93
CA PRO A 192 11.38 -8.39 -6.34
C PRO A 192 10.21 -9.09 -5.60
N PHE A 193 10.36 -10.37 -5.23
CA PHE A 193 9.27 -11.22 -4.70
C PHE A 193 9.34 -11.48 -3.19
N ARG A 194 10.36 -10.94 -2.50
CA ARG A 194 10.49 -11.05 -1.05
C ARG A 194 9.47 -10.15 -0.36
N GLU A 195 8.95 -10.57 0.80
CA GLU A 195 8.16 -9.67 1.64
C GLU A 195 9.03 -8.59 2.27
N CYS A 196 8.50 -7.37 2.35
CA CYS A 196 9.20 -6.23 2.92
C CYS A 196 9.10 -6.16 4.47
N GLY A 197 8.66 -7.23 5.14
CA GLY A 197 8.45 -7.27 6.60
C GLY A 197 7.19 -6.55 7.10
N LEU A 198 6.81 -5.43 6.47
CA LEU A 198 5.67 -4.59 6.88
C LEU A 198 4.33 -5.33 6.94
N HIS A 199 4.15 -6.33 6.07
CA HIS A 199 2.89 -7.06 5.92
C HIS A 199 2.87 -8.40 6.65
N LEU A 200 3.90 -8.71 7.42
CA LEU A 200 3.90 -9.84 8.35
C LEU A 200 3.11 -9.48 9.61
N ASP A 201 2.64 -10.49 10.33
CA ASP A 201 1.98 -10.25 11.61
C ASP A 201 2.93 -9.53 12.57
N ARG A 202 2.40 -8.49 13.20
CA ARG A 202 3.12 -7.73 14.20
C ARG A 202 3.20 -8.59 15.46
N VAL A 203 4.41 -8.93 15.92
CA VAL A 203 4.58 -9.53 17.24
C VAL A 203 4.42 -8.41 18.26
N GLY A 204 3.52 -8.60 19.22
CA GLY A 204 3.27 -7.66 20.32
C GLY A 204 4.44 -7.55 21.28
#